data_AF-A0A4P5S5F5-F1
#
_entry.id   AF-A0A4P5S5F5-F1
#
_cell.length_a   1.000
_cell.length_b   1.000
_cell.length_c   1.000
_cell.angle_alpha   90.00
_cell.angle_beta   90.00
_cell.angle_gamma   90.00
#
_symmetry.space_group_name_H-M   'P 1'
#
loop_
_entity.id
_entity.type
_entity.pdbx_description
1 polymer ?
#
loop_
_entity_poly.entity_id
_entity_poly.type
_entity_poly.pdbx_seq_one_letter_code
_entity_poly.pdbx_strand_id
1 'polypeptide(L)'
;MRCVLDRVIPGDDLTPGAGEAGGAEYIDRLLGAFNFDPPQIWAGGPTSGRKGGAAAFDHWIEMGEWEKLAWRTRIDQWSLVYEAGLLALGDDFVELSPDQQTERLKQTSTEFRSVLYEHGCESLYGDPIYGGNRDAKAWQAIDYRGDVQPEGYTDQEVSAP
;
A
#
# COMPACT_ATOMS: atom_id res chain seq x y z
N MET A 1 -9.31 9.50 -3.80
CA MET A 1 -8.44 8.31 -3.90
C MET A 1 -9.02 7.06 -3.25
N ARG A 2 -9.43 7.05 -1.97
CA ARG A 2 -9.96 5.84 -1.30
C ARG A 2 -11.09 5.13 -2.07
N CYS A 3 -12.11 5.88 -2.49
CA CYS A 3 -13.24 5.33 -3.24
C CYS A 3 -12.86 4.64 -4.56
N VAL A 4 -11.82 5.12 -5.27
CA VAL A 4 -11.38 4.47 -6.52
C VAL A 4 -10.59 3.19 -6.23
N LEU A 5 -9.80 3.15 -5.15
CA LEU A 5 -9.06 1.95 -4.75
C LEU A 5 -9.99 0.79 -4.39
N ASP A 6 -11.10 1.06 -3.70
CA ASP A 6 -12.13 0.04 -3.38
C ASP A 6 -12.91 -0.45 -4.62
N ARG A 7 -12.75 0.18 -5.78
CA ARG A 7 -13.25 -0.35 -7.07
C ARG A 7 -12.22 -1.24 -7.76
N VAL A 8 -10.93 -1.05 -7.47
CA VAL A 8 -9.85 -1.84 -8.05
C VAL A 8 -9.62 -3.12 -7.24
N ILE A 9 -9.51 -3.00 -5.91
CA ILE A 9 -9.38 -4.13 -4.99
C ILE A 9 -10.46 -3.99 -3.91
N PRO A 10 -11.65 -4.55 -4.15
CA PRO A 10 -12.74 -4.51 -3.17
C PRO A 10 -12.41 -5.43 -1.98
N GLY A 11 -12.94 -5.08 -0.81
CA GLY A 11 -12.92 -5.97 0.34
C GLY A 11 -14.04 -7.01 0.27
N ASP A 12 -13.91 -8.03 1.11
CA ASP A 12 -14.93 -9.04 1.38
C ASP A 12 -15.05 -9.29 2.90
N ASP A 13 -15.74 -10.37 3.28
CA ASP A 13 -15.97 -10.69 4.69
C ASP A 13 -14.67 -11.01 5.47
N LEU A 14 -13.59 -11.37 4.77
CA LEU A 14 -12.32 -11.82 5.37
C LEU A 14 -11.18 -10.83 5.15
N THR A 15 -11.20 -10.08 4.04
CA THR A 15 -10.12 -9.21 3.58
C THR A 15 -10.60 -7.76 3.46
N PRO A 16 -9.85 -6.78 3.99
CA PRO A 16 -10.20 -5.39 3.79
C PRO A 16 -9.98 -4.99 2.32
N GLY A 17 -10.80 -4.07 1.81
CA GLY A 17 -10.54 -3.44 0.52
C GLY A 17 -9.30 -2.54 0.59
N ALA A 18 -8.69 -2.25 -0.56
CA ALA A 18 -7.48 -1.40 -0.59
C ALA A 18 -7.74 0.00 -0.02
N GLY A 19 -8.94 0.57 -0.20
CA GLY A 19 -9.31 1.85 0.40
C GLY A 19 -9.46 1.76 1.93
N GLU A 20 -10.11 0.69 2.44
CA GLU A 20 -10.23 0.45 3.89
C GLU A 20 -8.88 0.22 4.55
N ALA A 21 -7.99 -0.52 3.88
CA ALA A 21 -6.65 -0.85 4.38
C ALA A 21 -5.67 0.33 4.41
N GLY A 22 -6.07 1.52 3.94
CA GLY A 22 -5.22 2.72 3.94
C GLY A 22 -4.45 2.94 2.63
N GLY A 23 -4.93 2.41 1.51
CA GLY A 23 -4.22 2.52 0.23
C GLY A 23 -4.02 3.94 -0.27
N ALA A 24 -4.94 4.86 0.05
CA ALA A 24 -4.73 6.27 -0.29
C ALA A 24 -3.57 6.86 0.51
N GLU A 25 -3.47 6.54 1.79
CA GLU A 25 -2.39 6.98 2.68
C GLU A 25 -1.04 6.37 2.27
N TYR A 26 -1.02 5.12 1.82
CA TYR A 26 0.17 4.52 1.21
C TYR A 26 0.63 5.31 -0.03
N ILE A 27 -0.28 5.58 -0.96
CA ILE A 27 0.03 6.32 -2.20
C ILE A 27 0.49 7.74 -1.86
N ASP A 28 -0.21 8.46 -0.98
CA ASP A 28 0.15 9.82 -0.58
C ASP A 28 1.55 9.86 0.05
N ARG A 29 1.89 8.87 0.89
CA ARG A 29 3.22 8.74 1.48
C ARG A 29 4.28 8.40 0.42
N LEU A 30 4.00 7.48 -0.50
CA LEU A 30 4.92 7.09 -1.57
C LEU A 30 5.23 8.27 -2.51
N LEU A 31 4.20 8.97 -2.98
CA LEU A 31 4.36 10.13 -3.85
C LEU A 31 5.00 11.31 -3.10
N GLY A 32 4.74 11.43 -1.80
CA GLY A 32 5.32 12.42 -0.91
C GLY A 32 6.63 12.02 -0.25
N ALA A 33 7.27 10.89 -0.62
CA ALA A 33 8.34 10.29 0.17
C ALA A 33 9.55 11.22 0.40
N PHE A 34 9.83 12.13 -0.55
CA PHE A 34 10.92 13.11 -0.49
C PHE A 34 10.58 14.40 0.28
N ASN A 35 9.38 14.51 0.85
CA ASN A 35 9.04 15.59 1.80
C ASN A 35 9.61 15.36 3.20
N PHE A 36 10.30 14.24 3.41
CA PHE A 36 10.91 13.82 4.67
C PHE A 36 12.43 13.64 4.51
N ASP A 37 13.14 13.73 5.63
CA ASP A 37 14.58 13.51 5.72
C ASP A 37 14.90 12.50 6.84
N PRO A 38 15.47 11.31 6.53
CA PRO A 38 15.73 10.81 5.17
C PRO A 38 14.42 10.48 4.43
N PRO A 39 14.44 10.38 3.08
CA PRO A 39 13.25 10.05 2.31
C PRO A 39 12.59 8.75 2.79
N GLN A 40 11.26 8.73 2.88
CA GLN A 40 10.49 7.58 3.37
C GLN A 40 10.35 6.47 2.31
N ILE A 41 11.49 6.04 1.73
CA ILE A 41 11.56 4.98 0.71
C ILE A 41 11.91 3.63 1.34
N TRP A 42 12.90 3.60 2.23
CA TRP A 42 13.38 2.38 2.87
C TRP A 42 13.26 2.47 4.38
N ALA A 43 12.28 1.77 4.95
CA ALA A 43 12.27 1.50 6.38
C ALA A 43 13.44 0.56 6.72
N GLY A 44 14.21 0.90 7.74
CA GLY A 44 15.42 0.19 8.16
C GLY A 44 15.17 -0.78 9.31
N GLY A 45 16.22 -1.41 9.85
CA GLY A 45 16.08 -2.33 10.99
C GLY A 45 15.42 -3.68 10.64
N PRO A 46 15.56 -4.71 11.50
CA PRO A 46 14.99 -6.04 11.23
C PRO A 46 13.62 -6.29 11.87
N THR A 47 13.17 -5.47 12.82
CA THR A 47 11.99 -5.73 13.66
C THR A 47 11.15 -4.48 13.88
N SER A 48 9.85 -4.60 13.71
CA SER A 48 8.88 -3.51 13.90
C SER A 48 8.50 -3.25 15.35
N GLY A 49 8.80 -4.18 16.26
CA GLY A 49 8.36 -4.13 17.65
C GLY A 49 6.87 -4.46 17.86
N ARG A 50 6.06 -4.62 16.79
CA ARG A 50 4.61 -4.94 16.88
C ARG A 50 4.31 -6.26 17.59
N LYS A 51 5.31 -7.15 17.67
CA LYS A 51 5.22 -8.49 18.26
C LYS A 51 6.21 -8.68 19.41
N GLY A 52 6.67 -7.58 20.01
CA GLY A 52 7.75 -7.54 20.97
C GLY A 52 9.11 -7.27 20.32
N GLY A 53 10.14 -7.07 21.14
CA GLY A 53 11.46 -6.63 20.68
C GLY A 53 11.55 -5.12 20.43
N ALA A 54 12.71 -4.65 19.97
CA ALA A 54 12.91 -3.24 19.65
C ALA A 54 12.13 -2.87 18.38
N ALA A 55 11.44 -1.72 18.41
CA ALA A 55 10.90 -1.09 17.21
C ALA A 55 12.05 -0.42 16.45
N ALA A 56 12.79 -1.20 15.67
CA ALA A 56 13.87 -0.69 14.83
C ALA A 56 13.40 -0.39 13.39
N PHE A 57 12.21 -0.90 13.02
CA PHE A 57 11.59 -0.73 11.69
C PHE A 57 10.95 0.63 11.43
N ASP A 58 11.00 1.54 12.39
CA ASP A 58 10.51 2.91 12.29
C ASP A 58 11.61 3.93 11.91
N HIS A 59 12.86 3.47 11.74
CA HIS A 59 13.99 4.30 11.32
C HIS A 59 14.17 4.21 9.80
N TRP A 60 14.16 5.34 9.11
CA TRP A 60 14.32 5.40 7.66
C TRP A 60 15.80 5.43 7.27
N ILE A 61 16.17 4.70 6.20
CA ILE A 61 17.55 4.56 5.74
C ILE A 61 17.90 5.70 4.78
N GLU A 62 19.03 6.37 5.04
CA GLU A 62 19.58 7.35 4.12
C GLU A 62 20.11 6.70 2.84
N MET A 63 19.75 7.30 1.71
CA MET A 63 20.02 6.76 0.38
C MET A 63 21.22 7.41 -0.28
N GLY A 64 21.91 6.68 -1.16
CA GLY A 64 22.91 7.26 -2.03
C GLY A 64 22.29 8.24 -3.05
N GLU A 65 23.08 9.21 -3.52
CA GLU A 65 22.58 10.24 -4.46
C GLU A 65 21.99 9.65 -5.76
N TRP A 66 22.56 8.56 -6.27
CA TRP A 66 22.03 7.87 -7.44
C TRP A 66 20.69 7.19 -7.18
N GLU A 67 20.51 6.61 -5.99
CA GLU A 67 19.25 5.98 -5.60
C GLU A 67 18.17 7.05 -5.40
N LYS A 68 18.52 8.17 -4.76
CA LYS A 68 17.62 9.33 -4.64
C LYS A 68 17.18 9.84 -6.02
N LEU A 69 18.10 9.98 -6.96
CA LEU A 69 17.77 10.40 -8.33
C LEU A 69 16.81 9.42 -9.01
N ALA A 70 17.12 8.11 -8.95
CA ALA A 70 16.27 7.08 -9.57
C ALA A 70 14.85 7.06 -8.98
N TRP A 71 14.73 7.18 -7.66
CA TRP A 71 13.43 7.20 -7.00
C TRP A 71 12.64 8.48 -7.26
N ARG A 72 13.28 9.65 -7.30
CA ARG A 72 12.62 10.90 -7.71
C ARG A 72 12.05 10.78 -9.12
N THR A 73 12.85 10.30 -10.07
CA THR A 73 12.37 10.12 -11.45
C THR A 73 11.15 9.19 -11.53
N ARG A 74 11.14 8.10 -10.75
CA ARG A 74 10.00 7.18 -10.70
C ARG A 74 8.77 7.82 -10.06
N ILE A 75 8.93 8.51 -8.95
CA ILE A 75 7.83 9.21 -8.26
C ILE A 75 7.25 10.33 -9.12
N ASP A 76 8.08 11.09 -9.82
CA ASP A 76 7.63 12.13 -10.75
C ASP A 76 6.78 11.52 -11.87
N GLN A 77 7.21 10.39 -12.44
CA GLN A 77 6.44 9.66 -13.45
C GLN A 77 5.09 9.18 -12.91
N TRP A 78 5.07 8.56 -11.73
CA TRP A 78 3.81 8.15 -11.11
C TRP A 78 2.91 9.34 -10.78
N SER A 79 3.47 10.46 -10.32
CA SER A 79 2.71 11.66 -9.99
C SER A 79 1.94 12.19 -11.21
N LEU A 80 2.58 12.20 -12.38
CA LEU A 80 1.93 12.55 -13.65
C LEU A 80 0.80 11.56 -14.02
N VAL A 81 1.02 10.27 -13.82
CA VAL A 81 0.00 9.24 -14.06
C VAL A 81 -1.20 9.41 -13.14
N TYR A 82 -0.97 9.68 -11.85
CA TYR A 82 -2.03 9.93 -10.88
C TYR A 82 -2.78 11.23 -11.16
N GLU A 83 -2.08 12.32 -11.47
CA GLU A 83 -2.71 13.60 -11.82
C GLU A 83 -3.65 13.46 -13.03
N ALA A 84 -3.15 12.85 -14.12
CA ALA A 84 -3.94 12.64 -15.32
C ALA A 84 -5.13 11.69 -15.08
N GLY A 85 -4.92 10.61 -14.32
CA GLY A 85 -5.95 9.65 -13.98
C GLY A 85 -7.06 10.22 -13.11
N LEU A 86 -6.70 10.95 -12.04
CA LEU A 86 -7.65 11.59 -11.14
C LEU A 86 -8.46 12.68 -11.87
N LEU A 87 -7.82 13.48 -12.72
CA LEU A 87 -8.51 14.44 -13.56
C LEU A 87 -9.53 13.77 -14.49
N ALA A 88 -9.18 12.62 -15.09
CA ALA A 88 -10.08 11.87 -15.96
C ALA A 88 -11.28 11.24 -15.22
N LEU A 89 -11.15 10.93 -13.93
CA LEU A 89 -12.26 10.43 -13.11
C LEU A 89 -13.29 11.53 -12.79
N GLY A 90 -12.84 12.78 -12.66
CA GLY A 90 -13.67 13.93 -12.31
C GLY A 90 -13.96 14.05 -10.82
N ASP A 91 -14.23 15.28 -10.38
CA ASP A 91 -14.51 15.59 -8.97
C ASP A 91 -15.82 14.95 -8.47
N ASP A 92 -16.76 14.67 -9.38
CA ASP A 92 -18.06 14.04 -9.11
C ASP A 92 -17.96 12.52 -8.91
N PHE A 93 -16.79 11.91 -9.10
CA PHE A 93 -16.64 10.45 -9.07
C PHE A 93 -17.19 9.81 -7.79
N VAL A 94 -17.01 10.47 -6.64
CA VAL A 94 -17.48 9.97 -5.34
C VAL A 94 -19.01 10.02 -5.18
N GLU A 95 -19.69 10.83 -5.99
CA GLU A 95 -21.16 10.98 -5.97
C GLU A 95 -21.86 9.95 -6.87
N LEU A 96 -21.10 9.31 -7.76
CA LEU A 96 -21.61 8.27 -8.66
C LEU A 96 -21.98 6.99 -7.90
N SER A 97 -22.94 6.23 -8.46
CA SER A 97 -23.20 4.86 -8.00
C SER A 97 -21.99 3.94 -8.24
N PRO A 98 -21.86 2.82 -7.50
CA PRO A 98 -20.76 1.86 -7.68
C PRO A 98 -20.55 1.37 -9.12
N ASP A 99 -21.63 1.12 -9.85
CA ASP A 99 -21.58 0.67 -11.25
C ASP A 99 -21.05 1.79 -12.16
N GLN A 100 -21.50 3.04 -11.94
CA GLN A 100 -21.02 4.19 -12.70
C GLN A 100 -19.55 4.52 -12.40
N GLN A 101 -19.11 4.36 -11.14
CA GLN A 101 -17.71 4.47 -10.76
C GLN A 101 -16.85 3.44 -11.51
N THR A 102 -17.31 2.20 -11.56
CA THR A 102 -16.63 1.11 -12.26
C THR A 102 -16.52 1.39 -13.76
N GLU A 103 -17.61 1.82 -14.40
CA GLU A 103 -17.59 2.17 -15.82
C GLU A 103 -16.69 3.37 -16.11
N ARG A 104 -16.70 4.41 -15.26
CA ARG A 104 -15.81 5.56 -15.45
C ARG A 104 -14.34 5.20 -15.25
N LEU A 105 -14.02 4.35 -14.28
CA LEU A 105 -12.67 3.82 -14.10
C LEU A 105 -12.19 3.01 -15.31
N LYS A 106 -13.07 2.24 -15.97
CA LYS A 106 -12.74 1.52 -17.22
C LYS A 106 -12.46 2.46 -18.39
N GLN A 107 -12.90 3.72 -18.33
CA GLN A 107 -12.66 4.72 -19.38
C GLN A 107 -11.34 5.49 -19.21
N THR A 108 -10.66 5.38 -18.06
CA THR A 108 -9.34 6.02 -17.85
C THR A 108 -8.24 5.34 -18.67
N SER A 109 -7.02 5.88 -18.62
CA SER A 109 -5.87 5.23 -19.25
C SER A 109 -5.56 3.86 -18.61
N THR A 110 -5.02 2.93 -19.40
CA THR A 110 -4.54 1.64 -18.89
C THR A 110 -3.38 1.83 -17.94
N GLU A 111 -2.48 2.77 -18.22
CA GLU A 111 -1.33 3.09 -17.36
C GLU A 111 -1.78 3.49 -15.95
N PHE A 112 -2.77 4.37 -15.83
CA PHE A 112 -3.32 4.76 -14.53
C PHE A 112 -3.93 3.57 -13.78
N ARG A 113 -4.72 2.73 -14.47
CA ARG A 113 -5.29 1.53 -13.84
C ARG A 113 -4.22 0.54 -13.37
N SER A 114 -3.15 0.37 -14.15
CA SER A 114 -2.05 -0.52 -13.79
C SER A 114 -1.32 -0.03 -12.54
N VAL A 115 -0.92 1.25 -12.50
CA VAL A 115 -0.25 1.84 -11.34
C VAL A 115 -1.16 1.84 -10.11
N LEU A 116 -2.45 2.12 -10.29
CA LEU A 116 -3.43 2.09 -9.20
C LEU A 116 -3.62 0.67 -8.62
N TYR A 117 -3.65 -0.35 -9.48
CA TYR A 117 -3.72 -1.75 -9.04
C TYR A 117 -2.45 -2.20 -8.33
N GLU A 118 -1.28 -1.88 -8.89
CA GLU A 118 0.03 -2.18 -8.30
C GLU A 118 0.15 -1.58 -6.90
N HIS A 119 -0.06 -0.27 -6.76
CA HIS A 119 0.02 0.39 -5.45
C HIS A 119 -1.12 -0.05 -4.51
N GLY A 120 -2.28 -0.43 -5.04
CA GLY A 120 -3.35 -1.07 -4.26
C GLY A 120 -2.87 -2.37 -3.61
N CYS A 121 -2.24 -3.26 -4.38
CA CYS A 121 -1.65 -4.50 -3.87
C CYS A 121 -0.53 -4.23 -2.86
N GLU A 122 0.40 -3.32 -3.17
CA GLU A 122 1.47 -2.94 -2.25
C GLU A 122 0.92 -2.38 -0.94
N SER A 123 -0.14 -1.59 -1.01
CA SER A 123 -0.79 -1.04 0.17
C SER A 123 -1.45 -2.11 1.04
N LEU A 124 -1.92 -3.22 0.48
CA LEU A 124 -2.52 -4.31 1.25
C LEU A 124 -1.46 -5.24 1.84
N TYR A 125 -0.47 -5.62 1.04
CA TYR A 125 0.46 -6.69 1.41
C TYR A 125 1.81 -6.19 1.92
N GLY A 126 2.08 -4.89 1.78
CA GLY A 126 3.26 -4.24 2.32
C GLY A 126 3.22 -4.06 3.84
N ASP A 127 4.36 -3.63 4.40
CA ASP A 127 4.47 -3.34 5.83
C ASP A 127 3.64 -2.11 6.20
N PRO A 128 2.87 -2.16 7.31
CA PRO A 128 2.06 -1.01 7.76
C PRO A 128 2.83 0.29 7.97
N ILE A 129 4.17 0.25 8.14
CA ILE A 129 5.01 1.45 8.25
C ILE A 129 4.89 2.37 7.02
N TYR A 130 4.59 1.82 5.85
CA TYR A 130 4.40 2.60 4.62
C TYR A 130 3.01 3.23 4.50
N GLY A 131 2.14 3.08 5.51
CA GLY A 131 0.84 3.77 5.60
C GLY A 131 -0.37 2.97 5.09
N GLY A 132 -0.11 1.89 4.35
CA GLY A 132 -1.11 0.88 4.00
C GLY A 132 -1.27 -0.18 5.09
N ASN A 133 -1.98 -1.27 4.77
CA ASN A 133 -2.18 -2.47 5.58
C ASN A 133 -2.46 -2.14 7.04
N ARG A 134 -3.38 -1.22 7.27
CA ARG A 134 -3.68 -0.70 8.61
C ARG A 134 -3.96 -1.84 9.58
N ASP A 135 -3.34 -1.77 10.76
CA ASP A 135 -3.40 -2.79 11.81
C ASP A 135 -2.98 -4.20 11.36
N ALA A 136 -2.24 -4.30 10.25
CA ALA A 136 -1.88 -5.56 9.60
C ALA A 136 -3.11 -6.42 9.23
N LYS A 137 -4.27 -5.81 8.94
CA LYS A 137 -5.51 -6.54 8.67
C LYS A 137 -5.41 -7.48 7.48
N ALA A 138 -4.79 -7.04 6.38
CA ALA A 138 -4.66 -7.89 5.20
C ALA A 138 -3.69 -9.05 5.45
N TRP A 139 -2.65 -8.84 6.27
CA TRP A 139 -1.79 -9.93 6.74
C TRP A 139 -2.55 -10.94 7.60
N GLN A 140 -3.38 -10.48 8.55
CA GLN A 140 -4.22 -11.35 9.37
C GLN A 140 -5.17 -12.19 8.51
N ALA A 141 -5.76 -11.60 7.47
CA ALA A 141 -6.68 -12.28 6.56
C ALA A 141 -6.05 -13.45 5.79
N ILE A 142 -4.74 -13.40 5.55
CA ILE A 142 -3.99 -14.46 4.86
C ILE A 142 -3.12 -15.31 5.81
N ASP A 143 -3.35 -15.21 7.12
CA ASP A 143 -2.56 -15.86 8.17
C ASP A 143 -1.05 -15.57 8.10
N TYR A 144 -0.69 -14.39 7.58
CA TYR A 144 0.68 -13.90 7.65
C TYR A 144 0.91 -13.21 9.00
N ARG A 145 1.82 -13.79 9.80
CA ARG A 145 2.08 -13.34 11.19
C ARG A 145 2.91 -12.06 11.29
N GLY A 146 3.41 -11.54 10.17
CA GLY A 146 4.28 -10.37 10.10
C GLY A 146 5.75 -10.71 10.36
N ASP A 147 6.47 -9.74 10.92
CA ASP A 147 7.89 -9.79 11.26
C ASP A 147 8.19 -10.62 12.52
N VAL A 148 7.63 -11.83 12.59
CA VAL A 148 7.89 -12.81 13.65
C VAL A 148 8.61 -14.00 13.04
N GLN A 149 9.72 -14.41 13.66
CA GLN A 149 10.26 -15.75 13.42
C GLN A 149 9.47 -16.72 14.30
N PRO A 150 8.64 -17.63 13.75
CA PRO A 150 7.97 -18.61 14.59
C PRO A 150 9.02 -19.48 15.29
N GLU A 151 8.79 -19.84 16.55
CA GLU A 151 9.67 -20.72 17.35
C GLU A 151 9.75 -22.17 16.82
N GLY A 152 9.17 -22.42 15.64
CA GLY A 152 8.82 -23.72 15.09
C GLY A 152 7.31 -23.94 15.16
N TYR A 153 6.84 -24.99 14.49
CA TYR A 153 5.51 -25.55 14.70
C TYR A 153 5.67 -26.83 15.50
N THR A 154 4.84 -27.01 16.52
CA THR A 154 4.78 -28.29 17.23
C THR A 154 4.22 -29.36 16.29
N ASP A 155 4.57 -30.63 16.53
CA ASP A 155 4.03 -31.75 15.75
C ASP A 155 2.48 -31.76 15.76
N GLN A 156 1.87 -31.36 16.87
CA GLN A 156 0.42 -31.27 17.00
C GLN A 156 -0.20 -30.19 16.09
N GLU A 157 0.46 -29.04 15.92
CA GLU A 157 0.01 -27.97 15.01
C GLU A 157 0.18 -28.32 13.53
N VAL A 158 1.11 -29.24 13.19
CA VAL A 158 1.35 -29.68 11.80
C VAL A 158 0.48 -30.88 11.43
N SER A 159 0.32 -31.82 12.37
CA SER A 159 -0.31 -33.12 12.11
C SER A 159 -1.85 -33.10 12.24
N ALA A 160 -2.44 -32.04 12.79
CA ALA A 160 -3.88 -31.87 12.93
C ALA A 160 -4.32 -30.47 12.45
N PRO A 161 -4.45 -30.26 11.13
CA PRO A 161 -4.89 -28.98 10.56
C PRO A 161 -6.38 -28.69 10.82
#